data_AF-A0A3N5VDE0-F1
#
_entry.id   AF-A0A3N5VDE0-F1
#
_cell.length_a   1.000
_cell.length_b   1.000
_cell.length_c   1.000
_cell.angle_alpha   90.00
_cell.angle_beta   90.00
_cell.angle_gamma   90.00
#
_symmetry.space_group_name_H-M   'P 1'
#
loop_
_entity.id
_entity.type
_entity.pdbx_description
1 polymer ?
#
loop_
_entity_poly.entity_id
_entity_poly.type
_entity_poly.pdbx_seq_one_letter_code
_entity_poly.pdbx_strand_id
1 'polypeptide(L)'
;MAGTKISELPAATLPLTGAELVPVVQSGATVQTTLATMPYVPTGTGAVTTTVQAKLRQTASVKDFGAVGDGVADDTAAIQAAITYCLSNGLTLCAEGSYRVTSSINFRYITVDFSNASINVAHAGIGIFIGGNATNANNPEQKFFSVTRSVGTDSSATPTVRCIGAKGQHIYVDRATYFQIYADTEPAVNATDYSSAYSSFWLKYAETIELTNNPATTGSSVQWINENQFYLNRTSNILINGTYAHNHNNFYSGALENTASINIDRGSDNYFYGMRFETGPTTIVFGTNASRNIIQNTWDSSESIGFLSPIVTGTITDNGVSNVVYDSKSVIYRSNIVAGASIADAIVNNKSGQASARLPQLQRIIAGNNTDACVSDFVQAVQDDVYQFNYRNENSGDTVRYRAYVAFYDKNLVAVTAVTNFLTTGNLTAASGNILTNGTGASYAYGRLTAAAITAGVAYVVLGVRSSNGQLANALSRDIDVVRYSKTTINNPLEARYQSPMQMVTAIPTQGFVPLGWTCVNTNGLSFYICIFSLETTLSAGALSGATSITVANGTGTANGDVIGINLDNRDTHWTTIASGGGTTSITLTAGLAGSAASGSRVVFNRWATK
;
A
#
# COMPACT_ATOMS: atom_id res chain seq x y z
N MET A 1 13.54 78.89 -21.22
CA MET A 1 12.56 78.15 -22.05
C MET A 1 11.12 78.46 -21.60
N ALA A 2 10.78 79.72 -21.37
CA ALA A 2 9.40 80.09 -21.04
C ALA A 2 8.66 80.33 -22.37
N GLY A 3 7.78 79.41 -22.78
CA GLY A 3 6.89 79.60 -23.93
C GLY A 3 6.83 78.47 -24.97
N THR A 4 7.77 77.54 -24.98
CA THR A 4 7.72 76.38 -25.89
C THR A 4 6.72 75.35 -25.36
N LYS A 5 5.72 74.95 -26.16
CA LYS A 5 4.77 73.90 -25.75
C LYS A 5 5.50 72.56 -25.66
N ILE A 6 5.05 71.66 -24.79
CA ILE A 6 5.66 70.32 -24.67
C ILE A 6 5.64 69.55 -26.01
N SER A 7 4.64 69.82 -26.86
CA SER A 7 4.48 69.25 -28.21
C SER A 7 5.49 69.79 -29.23
N GLU A 8 6.20 70.88 -28.91
CA GLU A 8 7.19 71.54 -29.77
C GLU A 8 8.62 71.21 -29.34
N LEU A 9 8.80 70.41 -28.28
CA LEU A 9 10.11 69.94 -27.84
C LEU A 9 10.64 68.83 -28.77
N PRO A 10 11.97 68.77 -29.01
CA PRO A 10 12.58 67.64 -29.71
C PRO A 10 12.22 66.32 -29.05
N ALA A 11 12.04 65.27 -29.86
CA ALA A 11 11.87 63.93 -29.34
C ALA A 11 13.07 63.51 -28.48
N ALA A 12 12.81 62.79 -27.39
CA ALA A 12 13.87 62.30 -26.54
C ALA A 12 14.71 61.22 -27.26
N THR A 13 16.02 61.21 -27.02
CA THR A 13 16.89 60.13 -27.46
C THR A 13 16.61 58.88 -26.62
N LEU A 14 16.27 57.76 -27.27
CA LEU A 14 15.97 56.50 -26.61
C LEU A 14 17.17 55.54 -26.67
N PRO A 15 17.35 54.64 -25.69
CA PRO A 15 16.55 54.49 -24.47
C PRO A 15 16.91 55.54 -23.40
N LEU A 16 15.93 55.92 -22.59
CA LEU A 16 16.14 56.80 -21.43
C LEU A 16 16.88 56.04 -20.32
N THR A 17 17.76 56.73 -19.60
CA THR A 17 18.61 56.17 -18.53
C THR A 17 17.97 56.24 -17.14
N GLY A 18 16.93 57.07 -16.98
CA GLY A 18 16.27 57.37 -15.71
C GLY A 18 16.85 58.60 -14.99
N ALA A 19 18.01 59.11 -15.44
CA ALA A 19 18.59 60.35 -14.93
C ALA A 19 17.97 61.61 -15.58
N GLU A 20 17.18 61.44 -16.64
CA GLU A 20 16.53 62.54 -17.34
C GLU A 20 15.52 63.26 -16.46
N LEU A 21 15.45 64.58 -16.62
CA LEU A 21 14.56 65.45 -15.88
C LEU A 21 13.18 65.49 -16.54
N VAL A 22 12.14 65.33 -15.72
CA VAL A 22 10.74 65.40 -16.12
C VAL A 22 10.11 66.63 -15.46
N PRO A 23 9.44 67.49 -16.24
CA PRO A 23 8.67 68.59 -15.68
C PRO A 23 7.42 68.06 -14.98
N VAL A 24 7.17 68.52 -13.75
CA VAL A 24 5.97 68.22 -12.98
C VAL A 24 5.36 69.52 -12.46
N VAL A 25 4.03 69.61 -12.43
CA VAL A 25 3.33 70.78 -11.89
C VAL A 25 2.96 70.49 -10.44
N GLN A 26 3.51 71.28 -9.52
CA GLN A 26 3.23 71.19 -8.09
C GLN A 26 2.76 72.55 -7.60
N SER A 27 1.53 72.61 -7.06
CA SER A 27 0.93 73.84 -6.51
C SER A 27 0.97 75.05 -7.46
N GLY A 28 0.77 74.81 -8.77
CA GLY A 28 0.76 75.86 -9.80
C GLY A 28 2.15 76.29 -10.30
N ALA A 29 3.24 75.71 -9.77
CA ALA A 29 4.60 75.92 -10.27
C ALA A 29 5.07 74.70 -11.08
N THR A 30 5.80 74.95 -12.18
CA THR A 30 6.51 73.88 -12.89
C THR A 30 7.85 73.66 -12.22
N VAL A 31 8.06 72.47 -11.66
CA VAL A 31 9.32 72.01 -11.06
C VAL A 31 9.82 70.77 -11.81
N GLN A 32 11.05 70.35 -11.56
CA GLN A 32 11.64 69.18 -12.23
C GLN A 32 12.02 68.09 -11.21
N THR A 33 11.88 66.83 -11.62
CA THR A 33 12.36 65.64 -10.90
C THR A 33 13.01 64.69 -11.90
N THR A 34 13.73 63.65 -11.46
CA THR A 34 14.15 62.57 -12.36
C THR A 34 13.10 61.47 -12.42
N LEU A 35 13.11 60.67 -13.50
CA LEU A 35 12.28 59.47 -13.61
C LEU A 35 12.57 58.47 -12.48
N ALA A 36 13.83 58.36 -12.04
CA ALA A 36 14.24 57.46 -10.96
C ALA A 36 13.67 57.83 -9.57
N THR A 37 13.41 59.12 -9.32
CA THR A 37 12.95 59.62 -8.01
C THR A 37 11.46 59.89 -7.93
N MET A 38 10.69 59.54 -8.96
CA MET A 38 9.24 59.80 -8.98
C MET A 38 8.55 59.05 -7.81
N PRO A 39 7.87 59.75 -6.89
CA PRO A 39 7.32 59.13 -5.69
C PRO A 39 6.12 58.22 -6.02
N TYR A 40 5.99 57.13 -5.27
CA TYR A 40 4.88 56.20 -5.28
C TYR A 40 4.45 55.90 -3.85
N VAL A 41 3.16 56.02 -3.56
CA VAL A 41 2.58 55.63 -2.27
C VAL A 41 1.43 54.66 -2.55
N PRO A 42 1.49 53.40 -2.08
CA PRO A 42 0.35 52.51 -2.14
C PRO A 42 -0.86 53.11 -1.42
N THR A 43 -2.07 52.82 -1.90
CA THR A 43 -3.29 53.15 -1.16
C THR A 43 -3.38 52.31 0.11
N GLY A 44 -3.44 52.93 1.28
CA GLY A 44 -3.64 52.25 2.56
C GLY A 44 -3.12 53.07 3.74
N THR A 45 -3.86 53.06 4.86
CA THR A 45 -3.42 53.71 6.09
C THR A 45 -2.08 53.12 6.56
N GLY A 46 -1.07 53.98 6.73
CA GLY A 46 0.28 53.57 7.13
C GLY A 46 1.22 53.18 5.98
N ALA A 47 0.80 53.32 4.71
CA ALA A 47 1.69 53.10 3.58
C ALA A 47 2.83 54.13 3.56
N VAL A 48 4.05 53.65 3.32
CA VAL A 48 5.27 54.47 3.26
C VAL A 48 5.59 54.83 1.82
N THR A 49 5.88 56.10 1.56
CA THR A 49 6.32 56.56 0.24
C THR A 49 7.61 55.87 -0.20
N THR A 50 7.63 55.37 -1.42
CA THR A 50 8.80 54.85 -2.14
C THR A 50 8.88 55.50 -3.53
N THR A 51 9.66 54.95 -4.48
CA THR A 51 9.68 55.42 -5.88
C THR A 51 9.00 54.42 -6.81
N VAL A 52 8.47 54.91 -7.93
CA VAL A 52 7.88 54.05 -8.98
C VAL A 52 8.91 53.03 -9.47
N GLN A 53 10.16 53.44 -9.66
CA GLN A 53 11.25 52.56 -10.09
C GLN A 53 11.54 51.47 -9.04
N ALA A 54 11.64 51.82 -7.76
CA ALA A 54 11.85 50.85 -6.70
C ALA A 54 10.69 49.85 -6.62
N LYS A 55 9.46 50.31 -6.86
CA LYS A 55 8.26 49.46 -6.88
C LYS A 55 8.29 48.43 -8.02
N LEU A 56 8.62 48.86 -9.25
CA LEU A 56 8.66 47.98 -10.41
C LEU A 56 9.80 46.94 -10.34
N ARG A 57 10.89 47.23 -9.61
CA ARG A 57 12.03 46.32 -9.42
C ARG A 57 11.82 45.23 -8.36
N GLN A 58 10.65 45.17 -7.73
CA GLN A 58 10.36 44.15 -6.71
C GLN A 58 10.23 42.73 -7.29
N THR A 59 10.00 42.61 -8.59
CA THR A 59 9.99 41.35 -9.35
C THR A 59 10.70 41.57 -10.68
N ALA A 60 11.18 40.49 -11.30
CA ALA A 60 11.71 40.56 -12.67
C ALA A 60 10.92 39.64 -13.59
N SER A 61 10.64 40.09 -14.80
CA SER A 61 10.06 39.30 -15.88
C SER A 61 11.14 38.88 -16.86
N VAL A 62 11.04 37.70 -17.46
CA VAL A 62 11.90 37.34 -18.61
C VAL A 62 11.75 38.33 -19.79
N LYS A 63 10.60 39.00 -19.90
CA LYS A 63 10.35 40.04 -20.91
C LYS A 63 11.15 41.31 -20.66
N ASP A 64 11.55 41.59 -19.42
CA ASP A 64 12.45 42.71 -19.10
C ASP A 64 13.85 42.52 -19.71
N PHE A 65 14.18 41.29 -20.11
CA PHE A 65 15.44 40.89 -20.73
C PHE A 65 15.29 40.57 -22.22
N GLY A 66 14.15 40.91 -22.83
CA GLY A 66 13.92 40.79 -24.27
C GLY A 66 13.36 39.45 -24.74
N ALA A 67 12.85 38.61 -23.83
CA ALA A 67 12.10 37.42 -24.25
C ALA A 67 10.79 37.83 -24.93
N VAL A 68 10.46 37.20 -26.05
CA VAL A 68 9.26 37.46 -26.84
C VAL A 68 8.06 36.72 -26.26
N GLY A 69 8.23 35.43 -25.94
CA GLY A 69 7.17 34.63 -25.33
C GLY A 69 6.01 34.26 -26.26
N ASP A 70 6.26 34.16 -27.57
CA ASP A 70 5.29 33.79 -28.61
C ASP A 70 5.31 32.30 -29.02
N GLY A 71 6.24 31.52 -28.45
CA GLY A 71 6.44 30.10 -28.73
C GLY A 71 7.24 29.81 -30.00
N VAL A 72 7.71 30.84 -30.71
CA VAL A 72 8.41 30.73 -31.99
C VAL A 72 9.82 31.31 -31.90
N ALA A 73 9.96 32.53 -31.37
CA ALA A 73 11.25 33.17 -31.17
C ALA A 73 12.13 32.36 -30.21
N ASP A 74 13.44 32.42 -30.39
CA ASP A 74 14.38 31.79 -29.46
C ASP A 74 14.59 32.69 -28.25
N ASP A 75 13.99 32.31 -27.11
CA ASP A 75 14.01 33.08 -25.87
C ASP A 75 15.18 32.70 -24.94
N THR A 76 16.02 31.75 -25.36
CA THR A 76 17.07 31.13 -24.54
C THR A 76 17.97 32.15 -23.84
N ALA A 77 18.53 33.10 -24.59
CA ALA A 77 19.48 34.07 -24.07
C ALA A 77 18.82 35.07 -23.09
N ALA A 78 17.61 35.53 -23.41
CA ALA A 78 16.87 36.47 -22.57
C ALA A 78 16.49 35.83 -21.23
N ILE A 79 16.02 34.58 -21.25
CA ILE A 79 15.70 33.82 -20.04
C ILE A 79 16.95 33.64 -19.17
N GLN A 80 18.08 33.24 -19.77
CA GLN A 80 19.33 33.06 -19.02
C GLN A 80 19.83 34.36 -18.39
N ALA A 81 19.71 35.50 -19.09
CA ALA A 81 20.05 36.81 -18.55
C ALA A 81 19.15 37.19 -17.35
N ALA A 82 17.85 36.92 -17.45
CA ALA A 82 16.89 37.18 -16.38
C ALA A 82 17.20 36.34 -15.13
N ILE A 83 17.55 35.06 -15.31
CA ILE A 83 17.97 34.17 -14.22
C ILE A 83 19.21 34.73 -13.51
N THR A 84 20.24 35.11 -14.27
CA THR A 84 21.48 35.67 -13.71
C THR A 84 21.20 36.93 -12.88
N TYR A 85 20.31 37.80 -13.37
CA TYR A 85 19.88 38.99 -12.65
C TYR A 85 19.14 38.64 -11.35
N CYS A 86 18.17 37.73 -11.39
CA CYS A 86 17.42 37.31 -10.20
C CYS A 86 18.33 36.65 -9.16
N LEU A 87 19.27 35.81 -9.59
CA LEU A 87 20.23 35.15 -8.69
C LEU A 87 21.08 36.17 -7.92
N SER A 88 21.54 37.22 -8.60
CA SER A 88 22.39 38.25 -7.97
C SER A 88 21.61 39.20 -7.06
N ASN A 89 20.30 39.34 -7.26
CA ASN A 89 19.46 40.30 -6.53
C ASN A 89 18.47 39.64 -5.55
N GLY A 90 18.42 38.31 -5.49
CA GLY A 90 17.47 37.58 -4.64
C GLY A 90 16.01 37.81 -5.02
N LEU A 91 15.71 38.00 -6.31
CA LEU A 91 14.37 38.32 -6.81
C LEU A 91 13.63 37.07 -7.32
N THR A 92 12.30 37.13 -7.29
CA THR A 92 11.44 36.17 -7.99
C THR A 92 11.47 36.45 -9.49
N LEU A 93 11.76 35.43 -10.27
CA LEU A 93 11.66 35.46 -11.73
C LEU A 93 10.25 35.03 -12.15
N CYS A 94 9.53 35.93 -12.82
CA CYS A 94 8.17 35.71 -13.30
C CYS A 94 8.15 35.57 -14.83
N ALA A 95 7.19 34.80 -15.35
CA ALA A 95 6.91 34.77 -16.79
C ALA A 95 5.45 34.44 -17.08
N GLU A 96 4.99 34.90 -18.24
CA GLU A 96 3.71 34.57 -18.86
C GLU A 96 3.90 34.38 -20.37
N GLY A 97 3.15 33.47 -20.99
CA GLY A 97 3.25 33.19 -22.43
C GLY A 97 3.97 31.89 -22.76
N SER A 98 4.45 31.74 -23.99
CA SER A 98 5.09 30.51 -24.48
C SER A 98 6.52 30.78 -24.92
N TYR A 99 7.49 30.06 -24.37
CA TYR A 99 8.91 30.33 -24.60
C TYR A 99 9.55 29.14 -25.30
N ARG A 100 10.22 29.38 -26.43
CA ARG A 100 10.98 28.33 -27.11
C ARG A 100 12.45 28.45 -26.71
N VAL A 101 13.03 27.34 -26.25
CA VAL A 101 14.44 27.27 -25.86
C VAL A 101 15.21 26.30 -26.76
N THR A 102 16.39 26.69 -27.20
CA THR A 102 17.26 25.92 -28.12
C THR A 102 18.51 25.37 -27.44
N SER A 103 18.72 25.68 -26.16
CA SER A 103 19.69 25.04 -25.29
C SER A 103 19.18 24.91 -23.86
N SER A 104 19.85 24.10 -23.05
CA SER A 104 19.49 23.88 -21.66
C SER A 104 19.48 25.19 -20.87
N ILE A 105 18.46 25.40 -20.03
CA ILE A 105 18.36 26.55 -19.13
C ILE A 105 18.47 26.08 -17.67
N ASN A 106 19.23 26.81 -16.86
CA ASN A 106 19.42 26.47 -15.45
C ASN A 106 18.70 27.44 -14.51
N PHE A 107 17.54 27.03 -13.99
CA PHE A 107 16.75 27.78 -13.01
C PHE A 107 17.11 27.46 -11.56
N ARG A 108 18.14 26.65 -11.29
CA ARG A 108 18.51 26.31 -9.91
C ARG A 108 18.80 27.56 -9.09
N TYR A 109 18.57 27.47 -7.78
CA TYR A 109 18.93 28.49 -6.78
C TYR A 109 18.10 29.77 -6.75
N ILE A 110 17.10 29.93 -7.62
CA ILE A 110 16.23 31.12 -7.64
C ILE A 110 14.76 30.77 -7.40
N THR A 111 13.99 31.75 -6.90
CA THR A 111 12.53 31.65 -6.84
C THR A 111 11.96 31.86 -8.25
N VAL A 112 11.10 30.94 -8.70
CA VAL A 112 10.47 30.99 -10.04
C VAL A 112 8.96 30.96 -9.92
N ASP A 113 8.28 31.90 -10.58
CA ASP A 113 6.83 31.89 -10.77
C ASP A 113 6.47 31.90 -12.25
N PHE A 114 6.50 30.71 -12.86
CA PHE A 114 6.11 30.45 -14.25
C PHE A 114 4.74 29.78 -14.30
N SER A 115 3.85 30.10 -13.34
CA SER A 115 2.51 29.51 -13.22
C SER A 115 1.61 29.80 -14.42
N ASN A 116 1.99 30.76 -15.28
CA ASN A 116 1.30 31.10 -16.53
C ASN A 116 2.22 31.03 -17.76
N ALA A 117 3.35 30.33 -17.67
CA ALA A 117 4.33 30.23 -18.76
C ALA A 117 4.58 28.78 -19.19
N SER A 118 4.61 28.56 -20.51
CA SER A 118 4.99 27.29 -21.11
C SER A 118 6.39 27.37 -21.68
N ILE A 119 7.22 26.36 -21.44
CA ILE A 119 8.55 26.19 -22.04
C ILE A 119 8.49 25.04 -23.04
N ASN A 120 8.87 25.34 -24.28
CA ASN A 120 9.04 24.37 -25.36
C ASN A 120 10.54 24.11 -25.56
N VAL A 121 10.99 22.91 -25.20
CA VAL A 121 12.36 22.44 -25.35
C VAL A 121 12.58 22.00 -26.79
N ALA A 122 13.20 22.87 -27.58
CA ALA A 122 13.45 22.70 -29.02
C ALA A 122 14.89 22.27 -29.32
N HIS A 123 15.47 21.42 -28.47
CA HIS A 123 16.77 20.78 -28.66
C HIS A 123 16.80 19.40 -27.98
N ALA A 124 17.76 18.55 -28.34
CA ALA A 124 17.81 17.15 -27.87
C ALA A 124 18.49 16.95 -26.49
N GLY A 125 19.05 18.00 -25.89
CA GLY A 125 19.72 17.92 -24.59
C GLY A 125 18.74 17.89 -23.42
N ILE A 126 19.27 17.98 -22.19
CA ILE A 126 18.46 18.20 -20.98
C ILE A 126 17.69 19.50 -21.14
N GLY A 127 16.37 19.50 -20.93
CA GLY A 127 15.56 20.69 -21.19
C GLY A 127 15.86 21.83 -20.22
N ILE A 128 15.45 21.66 -18.96
CA ILE A 128 15.76 22.63 -17.91
C ILE A 128 16.34 21.95 -16.67
N PHE A 129 17.22 22.66 -15.98
CA PHE A 129 17.67 22.32 -14.64
C PHE A 129 16.87 23.13 -13.62
N ILE A 130 16.35 22.45 -12.61
CA ILE A 130 15.62 23.05 -11.48
C ILE A 130 16.18 22.52 -10.16
N GLY A 131 15.69 23.03 -9.04
CA GLY A 131 16.12 22.64 -7.71
C GLY A 131 17.03 23.68 -7.07
N GLY A 132 18.03 23.22 -6.32
CA GLY A 132 18.79 24.09 -5.42
C GLY A 132 20.16 23.54 -5.07
N ASN A 133 20.63 23.88 -3.88
CA ASN A 133 21.89 23.43 -3.32
C ASN A 133 21.62 22.39 -2.22
N ALA A 134 22.21 21.20 -2.36
CA ALA A 134 22.08 20.09 -1.42
C ALA A 134 22.59 20.40 0.01
N THR A 135 23.41 21.45 0.19
CA THR A 135 23.87 21.88 1.52
C THR A 135 22.90 22.82 2.24
N ASN A 136 21.96 23.42 1.51
CA ASN A 136 21.01 24.33 2.10
C ASN A 136 19.90 23.54 2.80
N ALA A 137 19.47 23.99 3.97
CA ALA A 137 18.34 23.36 4.66
C ALA A 137 17.03 23.57 3.89
N ASN A 138 16.86 24.74 3.28
CA ASN A 138 15.69 25.10 2.48
C ASN A 138 16.17 25.78 1.19
N ASN A 139 15.55 25.42 0.07
CA ASN A 139 15.82 26.02 -1.24
C ASN A 139 14.60 26.81 -1.74
N PRO A 140 14.79 27.79 -2.64
CA PRO A 140 13.71 28.64 -3.11
C PRO A 140 12.57 27.89 -3.81
N GLU A 141 11.34 28.35 -3.65
CA GLU A 141 10.17 27.76 -4.32
C GLU A 141 10.22 27.93 -5.84
N GLN A 142 9.79 26.92 -6.58
CA GLN A 142 9.77 26.96 -8.05
C GLN A 142 8.44 26.44 -8.61
N LYS A 143 7.80 27.24 -9.46
CA LYS A 143 6.51 26.93 -10.09
C LYS A 143 6.63 26.99 -11.60
N PHE A 144 6.20 25.94 -12.28
CA PHE A 144 6.17 25.85 -13.74
C PHE A 144 4.81 25.34 -14.22
N PHE A 145 4.18 26.05 -15.16
CA PHE A 145 2.93 25.58 -15.75
C PHE A 145 3.17 24.41 -16.71
N SER A 146 3.99 24.59 -17.74
CA SER A 146 4.28 23.50 -18.67
C SER A 146 5.71 23.53 -19.16
N VAL A 147 6.38 22.39 -19.15
CA VAL A 147 7.68 22.17 -19.78
C VAL A 147 7.55 20.95 -20.65
N THR A 148 7.66 21.12 -21.96
CA THR A 148 7.45 20.03 -22.93
C THR A 148 8.55 20.02 -23.97
N ARG A 149 8.90 18.82 -24.45
CA ARG A 149 9.89 18.64 -25.50
C ARG A 149 9.24 18.58 -26.87
N SER A 150 9.78 19.35 -27.81
CA SER A 150 9.39 19.29 -29.24
C SER A 150 10.47 18.68 -30.13
N VAL A 151 11.73 18.65 -29.67
CA VAL A 151 12.88 18.11 -30.41
C VAL A 151 13.67 17.14 -29.55
N GLY A 152 14.07 16.01 -30.15
CA GLY A 152 14.76 14.92 -29.47
C GLY A 152 13.80 13.99 -28.73
N THR A 153 14.35 13.09 -27.94
CA THR A 153 13.59 12.08 -27.19
C THR A 153 13.94 12.17 -25.72
N ASP A 154 12.92 12.10 -24.87
CA ASP A 154 13.13 12.03 -23.44
C ASP A 154 13.75 10.69 -23.05
N SER A 155 14.76 10.75 -22.20
CA SER A 155 15.46 9.59 -21.65
C SER A 155 16.10 9.98 -20.32
N SER A 156 16.62 8.99 -19.58
CA SER A 156 17.39 9.25 -18.35
C SER A 156 18.61 10.17 -18.59
N ALA A 157 19.24 10.10 -19.78
CA ALA A 157 20.34 10.98 -20.13
C ALA A 157 19.88 12.41 -20.50
N THR A 158 18.69 12.54 -21.10
CA THR A 158 18.15 13.78 -21.68
C THR A 158 16.72 14.05 -21.21
N PRO A 159 16.44 14.15 -19.90
CA PRO A 159 15.11 14.45 -19.40
C PRO A 159 14.68 15.87 -19.78
N THR A 160 13.37 16.10 -19.88
CA THR A 160 12.79 17.43 -20.08
C THR A 160 13.03 18.34 -18.88
N VAL A 161 12.89 17.82 -17.66
CA VAL A 161 13.21 18.52 -16.41
C VAL A 161 14.18 17.66 -15.60
N ARG A 162 15.33 18.23 -15.22
CA ARG A 162 16.26 17.64 -14.26
C ARG A 162 16.32 18.47 -12.99
N CYS A 163 15.84 17.92 -11.89
CA CYS A 163 15.90 18.51 -10.56
C CYS A 163 17.14 18.01 -9.81
N ILE A 164 17.93 18.94 -9.26
CA ILE A 164 19.18 18.63 -8.55
C ILE A 164 19.26 19.46 -7.28
N GLY A 165 19.78 18.87 -6.20
CA GLY A 165 20.07 19.60 -4.97
C GLY A 165 18.83 20.12 -4.22
N ALA A 166 17.66 19.53 -4.45
CA ALA A 166 16.42 19.98 -3.82
C ALA A 166 16.38 19.55 -2.35
N LYS A 167 16.57 20.51 -1.44
CA LYS A 167 16.46 20.31 0.01
C LYS A 167 15.44 21.24 0.61
N GLY A 168 14.48 20.70 1.36
CA GLY A 168 13.43 21.51 2.01
C GLY A 168 12.69 22.39 0.99
N GLN A 169 12.51 21.91 -0.24
CA GLN A 169 12.07 22.72 -1.38
C GLN A 169 10.64 22.37 -1.78
N HIS A 170 9.89 23.40 -2.18
CA HIS A 170 8.57 23.24 -2.79
C HIS A 170 8.67 23.46 -4.30
N ILE A 171 8.32 22.43 -5.08
CA ILE A 171 8.38 22.46 -6.54
C ILE A 171 7.03 22.06 -7.12
N TYR A 172 6.48 22.93 -7.97
CA TYR A 172 5.20 22.71 -8.64
C TYR A 172 5.43 22.65 -10.14
N VAL A 173 5.03 21.55 -10.77
CA VAL A 173 5.08 21.39 -12.22
C VAL A 173 3.75 20.85 -12.72
N ASP A 174 3.00 21.69 -13.41
CA ASP A 174 1.67 21.31 -13.89
C ASP A 174 1.76 20.28 -15.03
N ARG A 175 2.77 20.41 -15.90
CA ARG A 175 3.00 19.48 -17.01
C ARG A 175 4.48 19.31 -17.35
N ALA A 176 4.98 18.07 -17.31
CA ALA A 176 6.26 17.63 -17.85
C ALA A 176 6.13 16.26 -18.54
N THR A 177 6.88 16.04 -19.63
CA THR A 177 6.97 14.71 -20.26
C THR A 177 7.93 13.79 -19.51
N TYR A 178 9.03 14.34 -18.99
CA TYR A 178 9.99 13.59 -18.18
C TYR A 178 10.55 14.46 -17.06
N PHE A 179 10.27 14.07 -15.82
CA PHE A 179 10.70 14.74 -14.60
C PHE A 179 11.70 13.85 -13.85
N GLN A 180 12.98 14.17 -13.94
CA GLN A 180 14.05 13.44 -13.28
C GLN A 180 14.52 14.19 -12.04
N ILE A 181 14.67 13.50 -10.92
CA ILE A 181 15.50 13.96 -9.80
C ILE A 181 16.83 13.23 -9.88
N TYR A 182 17.90 14.00 -9.80
CA TYR A 182 19.24 13.55 -10.07
C TYR A 182 20.18 13.97 -8.94
N ALA A 183 21.00 13.03 -8.48
CA ALA A 183 22.10 13.30 -7.56
C ALA A 183 23.44 13.07 -8.26
N ASP A 184 24.41 13.94 -8.00
CA ASP A 184 25.75 13.87 -8.59
C ASP A 184 26.84 14.12 -7.54
N THR A 185 27.82 13.22 -7.50
CA THR A 185 29.01 13.38 -6.65
C THR A 185 30.32 13.50 -7.43
N GLU A 186 30.26 13.76 -8.74
CA GLU A 186 31.47 14.14 -9.48
C GLU A 186 32.17 15.30 -8.79
N PRO A 187 33.52 15.32 -8.71
CA PRO A 187 34.26 16.30 -7.93
C PRO A 187 33.94 17.76 -8.27
N ALA A 188 33.49 18.02 -9.50
CA ALA A 188 33.10 19.35 -9.96
C ALA A 188 31.81 19.88 -9.33
N VAL A 189 30.91 19.01 -8.84
CA VAL A 189 29.55 19.39 -8.41
C VAL A 189 29.14 18.76 -7.07
N ASN A 190 29.97 17.90 -6.49
CA ASN A 190 29.65 17.17 -5.25
C ASN A 190 29.35 18.05 -4.04
N ALA A 191 29.76 19.33 -4.05
CA ALA A 191 29.48 20.27 -2.99
C ALA A 191 28.01 20.71 -2.98
N THR A 192 27.28 20.55 -4.08
CA THR A 192 25.92 21.09 -4.24
C THR A 192 24.90 20.10 -4.78
N ASP A 193 25.35 19.01 -5.40
CA ASP A 193 24.49 18.15 -6.24
C ASP A 193 24.30 16.74 -5.67
N TYR A 194 25.00 16.41 -4.58
CA TYR A 194 25.08 15.06 -4.04
C TYR A 194 23.75 14.49 -3.52
N SER A 195 22.72 15.31 -3.30
CA SER A 195 21.43 14.79 -2.83
C SER A 195 20.23 15.69 -3.02
N SER A 196 19.04 15.08 -2.98
CA SER A 196 17.75 15.79 -2.85
C SER A 196 16.89 15.13 -1.75
N ALA A 197 16.36 15.91 -0.80
CA ALA A 197 15.58 15.38 0.32
C ALA A 197 14.63 16.39 0.95
N TYR A 198 13.71 15.90 1.77
CA TYR A 198 12.79 16.72 2.56
C TYR A 198 11.98 17.71 1.71
N SER A 199 11.82 17.41 0.43
CA SER A 199 11.20 18.29 -0.56
C SER A 199 9.84 17.75 -0.98
N SER A 200 8.97 18.67 -1.38
CA SER A 200 7.63 18.35 -1.87
C SER A 200 7.48 18.74 -3.33
N PHE A 201 7.03 17.79 -4.13
CA PHE A 201 6.83 17.91 -5.57
C PHE A 201 5.35 17.77 -5.89
N TRP A 202 4.73 18.80 -6.45
CA TRP A 202 3.36 18.76 -6.96
C TRP A 202 3.37 18.60 -8.47
N LEU A 203 3.04 17.40 -8.93
CA LEU A 203 3.13 17.01 -10.34
C LEU A 203 1.73 16.66 -10.85
N LYS A 204 1.09 17.61 -11.53
CA LYS A 204 -0.25 17.38 -12.07
C LYS A 204 -0.22 16.43 -13.27
N TYR A 205 0.73 16.60 -14.17
CA TYR A 205 1.02 15.64 -15.23
C TYR A 205 2.53 15.48 -15.40
N ALA A 206 3.07 14.34 -15.01
CA ALA A 206 4.43 13.94 -15.31
C ALA A 206 4.38 12.55 -15.95
N GLU A 207 4.56 12.48 -17.27
CA GLU A 207 4.46 11.19 -17.98
C GLU A 207 5.48 10.18 -17.44
N THR A 208 6.74 10.59 -17.28
CA THR A 208 7.75 9.81 -16.56
C THR A 208 8.32 10.59 -15.37
N ILE A 209 8.41 9.92 -14.22
CA ILE A 209 9.14 10.39 -13.04
C ILE A 209 10.31 9.44 -12.82
N GLU A 210 11.52 9.97 -12.66
CA GLU A 210 12.71 9.16 -12.39
C GLU A 210 13.50 9.70 -11.21
N LEU A 211 13.88 8.80 -10.30
CA LEU A 211 14.87 9.05 -9.26
C LEU A 211 16.12 8.26 -9.62
N THR A 212 17.22 8.96 -9.90
CA THR A 212 18.48 8.34 -10.30
C THR A 212 19.68 9.18 -9.89
N ASN A 213 20.88 8.71 -10.19
CA ASN A 213 22.11 9.42 -9.91
C ASN A 213 23.15 9.19 -11.00
N ASN A 214 24.26 9.91 -10.91
CA ASN A 214 25.37 9.71 -11.81
C ASN A 214 25.90 8.27 -11.70
N PRO A 215 25.91 7.50 -12.80
CA PRO A 215 26.44 6.14 -12.78
C PRO A 215 27.95 6.10 -12.54
N ALA A 216 28.67 7.17 -12.90
CA ALA A 216 30.06 7.35 -12.53
C ALA A 216 30.13 7.67 -11.03
N THR A 217 30.64 6.72 -10.24
CA THR A 217 30.93 6.96 -8.84
C THR A 217 32.42 7.22 -8.69
N THR A 218 32.81 8.42 -8.28
CA THR A 218 34.13 8.60 -7.65
C THR A 218 34.03 7.96 -6.27
N GLY A 219 34.32 6.66 -6.20
CA GLY A 219 34.10 5.80 -5.04
C GLY A 219 34.44 6.47 -3.71
N SER A 220 33.39 6.81 -2.94
CA SER A 220 33.29 7.15 -1.50
C SER A 220 32.11 8.09 -1.24
N SER A 221 31.68 8.88 -2.23
CA SER A 221 30.61 9.85 -2.07
C SER A 221 29.23 9.25 -2.35
N VAL A 222 28.28 9.49 -1.44
CA VAL A 222 26.92 8.94 -1.49
C VAL A 222 26.02 9.89 -2.28
N GLN A 223 25.34 9.36 -3.30
CA GLN A 223 24.44 10.10 -4.19
C GLN A 223 22.99 9.68 -3.94
N TRP A 224 22.25 10.45 -3.14
CA TRP A 224 21.00 9.97 -2.55
C TRP A 224 19.81 10.91 -2.78
N ILE A 225 18.63 10.33 -2.87
CA ILE A 225 17.36 11.03 -3.12
C ILE A 225 16.37 10.38 -2.19
N ASN A 226 16.19 10.96 -1.00
CA ASN A 226 15.48 10.29 0.07
C ASN A 226 14.49 11.24 0.76
N GLU A 227 13.46 10.69 1.39
CA GLU A 227 12.53 11.46 2.23
C GLU A 227 11.83 12.62 1.47
N ASN A 228 11.56 12.41 0.19
CA ASN A 228 10.80 13.34 -0.62
C ASN A 228 9.33 12.93 -0.69
N GLN A 229 8.46 13.91 -0.94
CA GLN A 229 7.03 13.71 -1.12
C GLN A 229 6.61 14.11 -2.53
N PHE A 230 5.86 13.25 -3.20
CA PHE A 230 5.34 13.48 -4.54
C PHE A 230 3.83 13.44 -4.51
N TYR A 231 3.18 14.54 -4.89
CA TYR A 231 1.73 14.66 -4.98
C TYR A 231 1.33 14.59 -6.44
N LEU A 232 0.73 13.46 -6.82
CA LEU A 232 0.50 13.09 -8.21
C LEU A 232 -0.99 13.16 -8.57
N ASN A 233 -1.29 13.73 -9.74
CA ASN A 233 -2.61 13.55 -10.37
C ASN A 233 -2.55 12.47 -11.45
N ARG A 234 -1.76 12.67 -12.52
CA ARG A 234 -1.60 11.70 -13.60
C ARG A 234 -0.14 11.47 -13.93
N THR A 235 0.24 10.20 -14.02
CA THR A 235 1.58 9.76 -14.43
C THR A 235 1.47 8.47 -15.23
N SER A 236 2.55 8.06 -15.89
CA SER A 236 2.56 6.80 -16.66
C SER A 236 3.72 5.91 -16.25
N ASN A 237 4.91 6.47 -15.99
CA ASN A 237 6.08 5.71 -15.60
C ASN A 237 6.72 6.29 -14.35
N ILE A 238 7.03 5.45 -13.37
CA ILE A 238 7.86 5.82 -12.23
C ILE A 238 9.08 4.89 -12.19
N LEU A 239 10.27 5.48 -12.21
CA LEU A 239 11.54 4.78 -12.23
C LEU A 239 12.35 5.14 -10.98
N ILE A 240 12.84 4.15 -10.26
CA ILE A 240 13.81 4.32 -9.17
C ILE A 240 15.01 3.43 -9.46
N ASN A 241 16.12 4.04 -9.86
CA ASN A 241 17.30 3.33 -10.36
C ASN A 241 18.60 4.05 -9.96
N GLY A 242 19.71 3.71 -10.61
CA GLY A 242 21.02 4.29 -10.35
C GLY A 242 21.86 3.42 -9.43
N THR A 243 22.89 4.01 -8.83
CA THR A 243 23.89 3.28 -8.04
C THR A 243 23.55 3.21 -6.55
N TYR A 244 22.62 4.04 -6.07
CA TYR A 244 22.24 4.14 -4.66
C TYR A 244 20.81 3.64 -4.43
N ALA A 245 20.54 3.09 -3.23
CA ALA A 245 19.20 2.70 -2.82
C ALA A 245 18.43 3.93 -2.32
N HIS A 246 17.93 4.74 -3.26
CA HIS A 246 17.05 5.87 -2.97
C HIS A 246 15.88 5.38 -2.11
N ASN A 247 15.62 6.04 -0.98
CA ASN A 247 14.74 5.49 0.05
C ASN A 247 13.82 6.49 0.73
N HIS A 248 12.77 5.98 1.35
CA HIS A 248 11.79 6.77 2.10
C HIS A 248 11.14 7.88 1.26
N ASN A 249 11.08 7.71 -0.06
CA ASN A 249 10.31 8.61 -0.91
C ASN A 249 8.85 8.17 -0.91
N ASN A 250 7.96 9.14 -0.77
CA ASN A 250 6.52 8.94 -0.63
C ASN A 250 5.80 9.52 -1.84
N PHE A 251 5.13 8.65 -2.60
CA PHE A 251 4.27 9.02 -3.72
C PHE A 251 2.82 8.94 -3.25
N TYR A 252 2.08 10.03 -3.37
CA TYR A 252 0.69 10.15 -2.96
C TYR A 252 -0.20 10.36 -4.17
N SER A 253 -1.27 9.57 -4.25
CA SER A 253 -2.19 9.56 -5.39
C SER A 253 -1.47 9.19 -6.69
N GLY A 254 -2.11 9.39 -7.83
CA GLY A 254 -1.56 9.16 -9.15
C GLY A 254 -2.39 8.16 -9.92
N ALA A 255 -3.03 8.63 -10.98
CA ALA A 255 -3.65 7.79 -12.00
C ALA A 255 -2.59 7.36 -13.00
N LEU A 256 -2.28 6.07 -12.99
CA LEU A 256 -1.50 5.38 -14.00
C LEU A 256 -2.48 4.85 -15.05
N GLU A 257 -2.58 5.57 -16.16
CA GLU A 257 -3.49 5.27 -17.27
C GLU A 257 -2.74 4.66 -18.47
N ASN A 258 -3.43 3.84 -19.26
CA ASN A 258 -2.91 3.17 -20.45
C ASN A 258 -1.81 2.13 -20.11
N THR A 259 -0.78 2.04 -20.94
CA THR A 259 0.40 1.23 -20.63
C THR A 259 1.27 2.02 -19.67
N ALA A 260 1.33 1.57 -18.43
CA ALA A 260 2.00 2.27 -17.35
C ALA A 260 2.99 1.34 -16.62
N SER A 261 3.99 1.91 -15.95
CA SER A 261 4.95 1.11 -15.21
C SER A 261 5.46 1.76 -13.93
N ILE A 262 5.76 0.92 -12.93
CA ILE A 262 6.58 1.29 -11.77
C ILE A 262 7.76 0.33 -11.75
N ASN A 263 8.96 0.84 -12.02
CA ASN A 263 10.18 0.05 -12.04
C ASN A 263 11.17 0.55 -10.98
N ILE A 264 11.38 -0.26 -9.95
CA ILE A 264 12.33 -0.01 -8.88
C ILE A 264 13.46 -1.01 -9.05
N ASP A 265 14.49 -0.64 -9.82
CA ASP A 265 15.67 -1.50 -10.02
C ASP A 265 16.54 -1.53 -8.75
N ARG A 266 16.70 -0.36 -8.13
CA ARG A 266 17.44 -0.16 -6.88
C ARG A 266 16.77 0.94 -6.06
N GLY A 267 16.22 0.55 -4.93
CA GLY A 267 15.54 1.46 -4.01
C GLY A 267 15.03 0.69 -2.81
N SER A 268 15.02 1.32 -1.64
CA SER A 268 14.48 0.66 -0.46
C SER A 268 13.50 1.52 0.28
N ASP A 269 12.53 0.90 0.97
CA ASP A 269 11.64 1.62 1.88
C ASP A 269 10.94 2.82 1.19
N ASN A 270 10.59 2.73 -0.10
CA ASN A 270 9.79 3.75 -0.80
C ASN A 270 8.31 3.36 -0.76
N TYR A 271 7.43 4.35 -0.70
CA TYR A 271 6.01 4.15 -0.46
C TYR A 271 5.16 4.83 -1.51
N PHE A 272 4.17 4.10 -2.04
CA PHE A 272 3.21 4.60 -3.02
C PHE A 272 1.81 4.39 -2.44
N TYR A 273 1.15 5.49 -2.11
CA TYR A 273 -0.14 5.53 -1.43
C TYR A 273 -1.22 6.05 -2.36
N GLY A 274 -2.38 5.41 -2.39
CA GLY A 274 -3.51 5.94 -3.16
C GLY A 274 -3.37 5.82 -4.68
N MET A 275 -2.56 4.87 -5.18
CA MET A 275 -2.40 4.72 -6.63
C MET A 275 -3.70 4.24 -7.26
N ARG A 276 -3.95 4.68 -8.50
CA ARG A 276 -5.04 4.21 -9.36
C ARG A 276 -4.45 3.59 -10.62
N PHE A 277 -4.67 2.30 -10.83
CA PHE A 277 -4.23 1.57 -12.03
C PHE A 277 -5.42 1.42 -12.99
N GLU A 278 -5.54 2.31 -13.98
CA GLU A 278 -6.74 2.43 -14.84
C GLU A 278 -6.44 2.10 -16.31
N THR A 279 -7.32 1.30 -16.95
CA THR A 279 -7.44 1.13 -18.41
C THR A 279 -6.12 0.91 -19.16
N GLY A 280 -5.50 -0.26 -18.98
CA GLY A 280 -4.30 -0.73 -19.70
C GLY A 280 -3.38 -1.54 -18.77
N PRO A 281 -2.45 -2.37 -19.27
CA PRO A 281 -1.61 -3.20 -18.40
C PRO A 281 -0.60 -2.33 -17.65
N THR A 282 -0.74 -2.26 -16.32
CA THR A 282 0.30 -1.68 -15.44
C THR A 282 1.32 -2.75 -15.09
N THR A 283 2.60 -2.49 -15.37
CA THR A 283 3.70 -3.39 -15.05
C THR A 283 4.48 -2.87 -13.85
N ILE A 284 4.63 -3.70 -12.82
CA ILE A 284 5.44 -3.38 -11.64
C ILE A 284 6.65 -4.31 -11.63
N VAL A 285 7.85 -3.74 -11.52
CA VAL A 285 9.10 -4.49 -11.46
C VAL A 285 9.91 -4.02 -10.26
N PHE A 286 10.32 -4.97 -9.42
CA PHE A 286 11.38 -4.79 -8.43
C PHE A 286 12.62 -5.55 -8.89
N GLY A 287 13.72 -4.83 -9.10
CA GLY A 287 15.02 -5.40 -9.41
C GLY A 287 15.63 -6.14 -8.21
N THR A 288 16.73 -6.85 -8.43
CA THR A 288 17.40 -7.64 -7.38
C THR A 288 17.93 -6.80 -6.22
N ASN A 289 18.08 -5.49 -6.41
CA ASN A 289 18.55 -4.54 -5.39
C ASN A 289 17.42 -3.73 -4.76
N ALA A 290 16.15 -4.04 -5.06
CA ALA A 290 15.01 -3.38 -4.46
C ALA A 290 14.57 -4.11 -3.19
N SER A 291 14.30 -3.38 -2.10
CA SER A 291 13.81 -4.01 -0.87
C SER A 291 12.86 -3.16 -0.04
N ARG A 292 11.89 -3.79 0.63
CA ARG A 292 10.96 -3.11 1.56
C ARG A 292 10.15 -1.95 0.94
N ASN A 293 9.99 -1.91 -0.38
CA ASN A 293 9.13 -0.93 -1.03
C ASN A 293 7.66 -1.35 -0.93
N ILE A 294 6.74 -0.39 -0.83
CA ILE A 294 5.30 -0.64 -0.67
C ILE A 294 4.52 0.12 -1.73
N ILE A 295 3.67 -0.60 -2.48
CA ILE A 295 2.78 -0.02 -3.49
C ILE A 295 1.33 -0.39 -3.18
N GLN A 296 0.46 0.62 -3.07
CA GLN A 296 -0.95 0.47 -2.77
C GLN A 296 -1.84 0.83 -3.98
N ASN A 297 -2.65 -0.13 -4.44
CA ASN A 297 -3.82 0.16 -5.27
C ASN A 297 -5.02 0.58 -4.40
N THR A 298 -5.79 1.55 -4.87
CA THR A 298 -7.01 2.02 -4.19
C THR A 298 -8.25 2.08 -5.07
N TRP A 299 -8.12 1.71 -6.35
CA TRP A 299 -9.22 1.77 -7.31
C TRP A 299 -9.43 0.44 -8.02
N ASP A 300 -10.68 0.01 -8.04
CA ASP A 300 -11.18 -1.11 -8.84
C ASP A 300 -12.29 -0.60 -9.75
N SER A 301 -12.33 -1.08 -11.00
CA SER A 301 -13.37 -0.68 -11.97
C SER A 301 -14.75 -1.26 -11.67
N SER A 302 -14.85 -2.29 -10.81
CA SER A 302 -16.12 -2.80 -10.29
C SER A 302 -15.92 -3.67 -9.04
N GLU A 303 -16.98 -3.84 -8.23
CA GLU A 303 -16.95 -4.65 -7.00
C GLU A 303 -16.70 -6.15 -7.26
N SER A 304 -17.07 -6.68 -8.43
CA SER A 304 -16.89 -8.10 -8.78
C SER A 304 -15.43 -8.48 -9.07
N ILE A 305 -14.57 -7.50 -9.36
CA ILE A 305 -13.15 -7.68 -9.70
C ILE A 305 -12.30 -7.91 -8.43
N GLY A 306 -12.68 -7.33 -7.29
CA GLY A 306 -11.96 -7.42 -6.00
C GLY A 306 -11.93 -8.82 -5.35
N PHE A 307 -12.68 -9.78 -5.89
CA PHE A 307 -12.76 -11.16 -5.39
C PHE A 307 -11.83 -12.16 -6.11
N LEU A 308 -11.37 -11.87 -7.34
CA LEU A 308 -10.68 -12.85 -8.20
C LEU A 308 -9.63 -12.26 -9.16
N SER A 309 -9.44 -10.94 -9.19
CA SER A 309 -8.57 -10.30 -10.20
C SER A 309 -7.18 -9.94 -9.67
N PRO A 310 -6.16 -9.90 -10.55
CA PRO A 310 -4.82 -9.49 -10.17
C PRO A 310 -4.79 -8.01 -9.73
N ILE A 311 -3.93 -7.68 -8.76
CA ILE A 311 -3.77 -6.32 -8.17
C ILE A 311 -3.52 -5.25 -9.24
N VAL A 312 -2.90 -5.65 -10.35
CA VAL A 312 -2.74 -4.85 -11.56
C VAL A 312 -3.23 -5.66 -12.75
N THR A 313 -3.69 -4.97 -13.78
CA THR A 313 -4.06 -5.52 -15.09
C THR A 313 -2.87 -6.08 -15.88
N GLY A 314 -1.64 -5.64 -15.58
CA GLY A 314 -0.40 -6.13 -16.18
C GLY A 314 0.30 -7.17 -15.31
N THR A 315 1.63 -7.09 -15.19
CA THR A 315 2.46 -8.06 -14.44
C THR A 315 3.15 -7.43 -13.25
N ILE A 316 3.30 -8.20 -12.17
CA ILE A 316 4.16 -7.86 -11.04
C ILE A 316 5.34 -8.85 -11.06
N THR A 317 6.56 -8.34 -11.17
CA THR A 317 7.80 -9.12 -11.06
C THR A 317 8.60 -8.61 -9.88
N ASP A 318 8.82 -9.44 -8.88
CA ASP A 318 9.64 -9.09 -7.71
C ASP A 318 10.88 -9.99 -7.62
N ASN A 319 12.00 -9.48 -8.13
CA ASN A 319 13.32 -10.11 -7.98
C ASN A 319 14.05 -9.62 -6.70
N GLY A 320 13.46 -8.68 -5.97
CA GLY A 320 14.01 -8.08 -4.77
C GLY A 320 13.59 -8.80 -3.50
N VAL A 321 13.69 -8.10 -2.36
CA VAL A 321 13.42 -8.68 -1.03
C VAL A 321 12.41 -7.86 -0.25
N SER A 322 11.35 -8.50 0.22
CA SER A 322 10.33 -7.87 1.09
C SER A 322 9.63 -6.65 0.46
N ASN A 323 9.55 -6.58 -0.87
CA ASN A 323 8.69 -5.60 -1.53
C ASN A 323 7.22 -6.06 -1.44
N VAL A 324 6.31 -5.11 -1.38
CA VAL A 324 4.88 -5.36 -1.23
C VAL A 324 4.11 -4.56 -2.27
N VAL A 325 3.23 -5.23 -2.99
CA VAL A 325 2.16 -4.60 -3.76
C VAL A 325 0.85 -5.14 -3.21
N TYR A 326 -0.09 -4.28 -2.87
CA TYR A 326 -1.37 -4.70 -2.31
C TYR A 326 -2.52 -3.85 -2.82
N ASP A 327 -3.71 -4.43 -2.74
CA ASP A 327 -4.96 -3.75 -3.02
C ASP A 327 -5.71 -3.46 -1.72
N SER A 328 -6.08 -2.19 -1.50
CA SER A 328 -6.83 -1.78 -0.31
C SER A 328 -8.32 -2.16 -0.32
N LYS A 329 -8.86 -2.59 -1.47
CA LYS A 329 -10.26 -2.96 -1.68
C LYS A 329 -10.48 -4.47 -1.75
N SER A 330 -9.44 -5.27 -1.97
CA SER A 330 -9.58 -6.72 -2.07
C SER A 330 -9.85 -7.38 -0.70
N VAL A 331 -10.92 -8.18 -0.66
CA VAL A 331 -11.38 -8.89 0.55
C VAL A 331 -10.51 -10.11 0.94
N ILE A 332 -9.64 -10.57 0.03
CA ILE A 332 -8.80 -11.76 0.21
C ILE A 332 -7.64 -11.51 1.19
N TYR A 333 -7.29 -10.25 1.45
CA TYR A 333 -6.12 -9.88 2.26
C TYR A 333 -6.42 -9.66 3.75
N ARG A 334 -7.61 -10.00 4.22
CA ARG A 334 -7.96 -9.99 5.65
C ARG A 334 -7.38 -11.22 6.35
N SER A 335 -6.07 -11.22 6.58
CA SER A 335 -5.40 -12.15 7.50
C SER A 335 -6.02 -12.02 8.89
N ASN A 336 -6.46 -13.11 9.55
CA ASN A 336 -6.25 -13.33 11.01
C ASN A 336 -6.76 -14.71 11.52
N ILE A 337 -5.80 -15.49 12.04
CA ILE A 337 -5.85 -16.76 12.81
C ILE A 337 -6.41 -17.98 12.06
N VAL A 338 -5.54 -18.95 11.75
CA VAL A 338 -5.93 -20.10 10.90
C VAL A 338 -5.81 -21.49 11.55
N ALA A 339 -5.36 -21.59 12.81
CA ALA A 339 -5.58 -22.75 13.69
C ALA A 339 -5.04 -22.47 15.11
N GLY A 340 -5.69 -23.03 16.15
CA GLY A 340 -5.15 -23.04 17.52
C GLY A 340 -5.77 -24.10 18.44
N ALA A 341 -4.93 -24.76 19.26
CA ALA A 341 -5.30 -25.87 20.15
C ALA A 341 -4.71 -25.67 21.56
N SER A 342 -5.42 -26.10 22.62
CA SER A 342 -5.00 -25.95 24.02
C SER A 342 -5.01 -27.29 24.77
N ILE A 343 -4.68 -27.24 26.06
CA ILE A 343 -4.55 -28.40 26.97
C ILE A 343 -5.56 -28.40 28.11
N ALA A 344 -6.36 -27.34 28.23
CA ALA A 344 -7.63 -27.37 28.96
C ALA A 344 -8.71 -28.20 28.22
N ASP A 345 -8.38 -28.72 27.04
CA ASP A 345 -9.27 -29.52 26.19
C ASP A 345 -9.35 -30.97 26.71
N ALA A 346 -10.54 -31.41 27.14
CA ALA A 346 -10.77 -32.77 27.64
C ALA A 346 -10.86 -33.80 26.50
N ILE A 347 -10.15 -34.94 26.65
CA ILE A 347 -10.11 -36.05 25.68
C ILE A 347 -11.39 -36.89 25.81
N VAL A 348 -12.15 -37.06 24.72
CA VAL A 348 -13.21 -38.08 24.68
C VAL A 348 -12.61 -39.40 24.18
N ASN A 349 -12.49 -40.35 25.10
CA ASN A 349 -12.24 -41.74 24.77
C ASN A 349 -13.55 -42.32 24.18
N ASN A 350 -13.48 -42.91 22.98
CA ASN A 350 -14.57 -43.50 22.21
C ASN A 350 -15.58 -42.54 21.55
N LYS A 351 -15.31 -42.15 20.29
CA LYS A 351 -16.39 -42.05 19.28
C LYS A 351 -15.86 -42.27 17.87
N SER A 352 -16.36 -43.30 17.21
CA SER A 352 -16.18 -43.56 15.78
C SER A 352 -17.07 -42.59 14.99
N GLY A 353 -16.46 -41.69 14.22
CA GLY A 353 -17.17 -40.74 13.35
C GLY A 353 -16.55 -39.35 13.43
N GLN A 354 -15.92 -38.93 12.33
CA GLN A 354 -15.23 -37.66 12.19
C GLN A 354 -16.17 -36.47 12.37
N ALA A 355 -15.96 -35.65 13.40
CA ALA A 355 -16.54 -34.32 13.49
C ALA A 355 -15.64 -33.35 14.28
N SER A 356 -15.20 -32.32 13.54
CA SER A 356 -15.09 -30.90 13.93
C SER A 356 -13.75 -30.34 14.43
N ALA A 357 -13.22 -29.44 13.58
CA ALA A 357 -12.44 -28.28 13.97
C ALA A 357 -13.25 -27.33 14.88
N ARG A 358 -12.54 -26.53 15.69
CA ARG A 358 -13.07 -25.74 16.81
C ARG A 358 -13.99 -24.59 16.36
N LEU A 359 -15.05 -24.32 17.13
CA LEU A 359 -15.78 -23.04 17.17
C LEU A 359 -15.55 -22.38 18.55
N PRO A 360 -15.57 -21.02 18.68
CA PRO A 360 -15.31 -20.30 19.94
C PRO A 360 -16.23 -20.62 21.13
N GLN A 361 -17.20 -21.50 20.92
CA GLN A 361 -18.36 -21.73 21.79
C GLN A 361 -18.65 -23.22 22.02
N LEU A 362 -17.69 -24.10 21.68
CA LEU A 362 -17.70 -25.54 21.98
C LEU A 362 -16.41 -25.94 22.74
N GLN A 363 -16.54 -26.73 23.81
CA GLN A 363 -15.46 -27.08 24.74
C GLN A 363 -14.65 -28.38 24.40
N ARG A 364 -14.52 -28.88 23.14
CA ARG A 364 -13.91 -30.25 22.89
C ARG A 364 -13.13 -30.43 21.57
N ILE A 365 -12.10 -31.32 21.54
CA ILE A 365 -11.24 -31.75 20.39
C ILE A 365 -11.05 -33.31 20.34
N ILE A 366 -10.83 -33.89 19.15
CA ILE A 366 -10.64 -35.33 18.84
C ILE A 366 -9.30 -35.92 19.38
N ALA A 367 -9.31 -37.17 19.86
CA ALA A 367 -8.10 -37.94 20.16
C ALA A 367 -7.80 -39.01 19.08
N GLY A 368 -6.66 -38.86 18.39
CA GLY A 368 -6.15 -39.82 17.40
C GLY A 368 -4.64 -39.67 17.16
N ASN A 369 -4.02 -40.66 16.52
CA ASN A 369 -2.60 -40.62 16.12
C ASN A 369 -2.46 -40.02 14.72
N ASN A 370 -1.59 -39.03 14.53
CA ASN A 370 -1.44 -38.29 13.26
C ASN A 370 -2.76 -37.71 12.73
N THR A 371 -3.69 -37.35 13.61
CA THR A 371 -4.97 -36.76 13.21
C THR A 371 -4.88 -35.25 13.20
N ASP A 372 -5.47 -34.63 12.19
CA ASP A 372 -5.56 -33.18 12.07
C ASP A 372 -6.50 -32.66 13.16
N ALA A 373 -5.95 -31.83 14.06
CA ALA A 373 -6.66 -31.21 15.15
C ALA A 373 -7.30 -29.88 14.73
N CYS A 374 -6.66 -29.14 13.83
CA CYS A 374 -7.17 -27.89 13.26
C CYS A 374 -6.42 -27.54 11.96
N VAL A 375 -7.12 -27.00 10.96
CA VAL A 375 -6.58 -26.72 9.62
C VAL A 375 -7.17 -25.42 9.09
N SER A 376 -6.44 -24.74 8.23
CA SER A 376 -6.91 -23.55 7.52
C SER A 376 -7.84 -23.89 6.37
N ASP A 377 -8.46 -22.85 5.81
CA ASP A 377 -8.93 -22.89 4.42
C ASP A 377 -7.76 -23.11 3.44
N PHE A 378 -8.09 -23.36 2.17
CA PHE A 378 -7.10 -23.31 1.09
C PHE A 378 -6.59 -21.90 0.94
N VAL A 379 -5.34 -21.70 1.34
CA VAL A 379 -4.63 -20.44 1.22
C VAL A 379 -3.89 -20.46 -0.10
N GLN A 380 -4.02 -19.42 -0.92
CA GLN A 380 -3.24 -19.32 -2.14
C GLN A 380 -1.74 -19.41 -1.83
N ALA A 381 -1.05 -20.28 -2.55
CA ALA A 381 0.38 -20.47 -2.44
C ALA A 381 1.10 -19.33 -3.15
N VAL A 382 1.75 -18.43 -2.40
CA VAL A 382 2.56 -17.34 -2.94
C VAL A 382 4.00 -17.56 -2.56
N GLN A 383 4.89 -17.52 -3.55
CA GLN A 383 6.33 -17.68 -3.32
C GLN A 383 6.81 -16.69 -2.25
N ASP A 384 7.66 -17.17 -1.34
CA ASP A 384 8.23 -16.48 -0.19
C ASP A 384 7.28 -16.15 0.96
N ASP A 385 6.01 -16.57 0.89
CA ASP A 385 5.13 -16.54 2.06
C ASP A 385 5.75 -17.31 3.23
N VAL A 386 5.67 -16.74 4.42
CA VAL A 386 6.14 -17.38 5.64
C VAL A 386 4.94 -17.85 6.46
N TYR A 387 4.92 -19.14 6.76
CA TYR A 387 3.97 -19.75 7.68
C TYR A 387 4.68 -19.97 9.01
N GLN A 388 4.28 -19.25 10.04
CA GLN A 388 4.85 -19.32 11.38
C GLN A 388 3.88 -20.02 12.34
N PHE A 389 4.43 -20.88 13.17
CA PHE A 389 3.72 -21.67 14.16
C PHE A 389 4.31 -21.37 15.54
N ASN A 390 3.60 -20.55 16.30
CA ASN A 390 4.04 -20.03 17.59
C ASN A 390 3.49 -20.89 18.73
N TYR A 391 4.37 -21.45 19.55
CA TYR A 391 3.96 -22.20 20.73
C TYR A 391 4.15 -21.31 21.98
N ARG A 392 3.10 -21.13 22.79
CA ARG A 392 3.14 -20.16 23.91
C ARG A 392 3.83 -20.70 25.15
N ASN A 393 4.85 -20.02 25.69
CA ASN A 393 5.62 -20.31 26.93
C ASN A 393 6.71 -21.43 26.86
N GLU A 394 7.29 -21.75 25.70
CA GLU A 394 8.20 -22.92 25.51
C GLU A 394 9.67 -22.67 25.81
N ASN A 395 10.40 -23.76 26.12
CA ASN A 395 11.85 -23.85 26.03
C ASN A 395 12.27 -24.81 24.90
N SER A 396 13.38 -24.49 24.24
CA SER A 396 13.95 -25.32 23.16
C SER A 396 14.23 -26.76 23.63
N GLY A 397 13.66 -27.76 22.94
CA GLY A 397 13.81 -29.19 23.23
C GLY A 397 12.63 -29.84 23.96
N ASP A 398 11.59 -29.06 24.29
CA ASP A 398 10.38 -29.57 24.93
C ASP A 398 9.59 -30.52 24.02
N THR A 399 9.09 -31.62 24.59
CA THR A 399 8.15 -32.51 23.91
C THR A 399 6.75 -31.88 23.89
N VAL A 400 6.23 -31.56 22.69
CA VAL A 400 4.92 -30.93 22.49
C VAL A 400 3.86 -31.91 21.99
N ARG A 401 2.63 -31.72 22.45
CA ARG A 401 1.48 -32.58 22.09
C ARG A 401 0.96 -32.38 20.66
N TYR A 402 1.19 -31.19 20.09
CA TYR A 402 0.69 -30.77 18.79
C TYR A 402 1.84 -30.41 17.83
N ARG A 403 1.75 -30.87 16.58
CA ARG A 403 2.75 -30.63 15.52
C ARG A 403 2.19 -29.74 14.41
N ALA A 404 3.01 -28.81 13.95
CA ALA A 404 2.72 -28.00 12.78
C ALA A 404 2.74 -28.85 11.49
N TYR A 405 1.82 -28.55 10.57
CA TYR A 405 1.90 -29.09 9.22
C TYR A 405 1.49 -28.08 8.14
N VAL A 406 2.01 -28.30 6.94
CA VAL A 406 1.61 -27.59 5.72
C VAL A 406 1.31 -28.63 4.65
N ALA A 407 0.10 -28.62 4.10
CA ALA A 407 -0.32 -29.46 2.98
C ALA A 407 -0.38 -28.66 1.68
N PHE A 408 -0.08 -29.32 0.55
CA PHE A 408 0.09 -28.67 -0.75
C PHE A 408 -0.92 -29.20 -1.77
N TYR A 409 -1.48 -28.30 -2.57
CA TYR A 409 -2.51 -28.60 -3.55
C TYR A 409 -2.30 -27.80 -4.83
N ASP A 410 -2.73 -28.36 -5.97
CA ASP A 410 -2.68 -27.70 -7.26
C ASP A 410 -3.90 -26.77 -7.48
N LYS A 411 -3.95 -26.13 -8.66
CA LYS A 411 -5.04 -25.20 -9.01
C LYS A 411 -6.43 -25.84 -9.06
N ASN A 412 -6.52 -27.16 -9.14
CA ASN A 412 -7.76 -27.92 -9.14
C ASN A 412 -8.06 -28.52 -7.75
N LEU A 413 -7.32 -28.12 -6.71
CA LEU A 413 -7.41 -28.64 -5.35
C LEU A 413 -7.03 -30.12 -5.22
N VAL A 414 -6.25 -30.64 -6.17
CA VAL A 414 -5.69 -32.00 -6.11
C VAL A 414 -4.40 -31.95 -5.30
N ALA A 415 -4.22 -32.95 -4.43
CA ALA A 415 -3.07 -33.06 -3.54
C ALA A 415 -1.75 -33.17 -4.32
N VAL A 416 -0.80 -32.27 -4.05
CA VAL A 416 0.55 -32.29 -4.63
C VAL A 416 1.49 -32.97 -3.65
N THR A 417 2.19 -34.04 -4.07
CA THR A 417 3.14 -34.75 -3.21
C THR A 417 4.22 -33.80 -2.70
N ALA A 418 4.36 -33.69 -1.39
CA ALA A 418 5.26 -32.74 -0.77
C ALA A 418 6.70 -33.26 -0.77
N VAL A 419 7.65 -32.36 -1.00
CA VAL A 419 9.09 -32.62 -0.84
C VAL A 419 9.72 -31.56 0.06
N THR A 420 10.82 -31.91 0.72
CA THR A 420 11.41 -31.11 1.81
C THR A 420 11.86 -29.71 1.40
N ASN A 421 12.12 -29.47 0.11
CA ASN A 421 12.53 -28.16 -0.41
C ASN A 421 11.36 -27.26 -0.85
N PHE A 422 10.10 -27.70 -0.73
CA PHE A 422 8.92 -26.83 -0.97
C PHE A 422 8.85 -25.68 0.04
N LEU A 423 9.43 -25.86 1.22
CA LEU A 423 9.61 -24.82 2.21
C LEU A 423 11.11 -24.66 2.52
N THR A 424 11.58 -23.44 2.71
CA THR A 424 12.83 -23.16 3.42
C THR A 424 12.50 -23.08 4.91
N THR A 425 13.01 -24.02 5.70
CA THR A 425 12.56 -24.25 7.09
C THR A 425 13.74 -24.41 8.02
N GLY A 426 13.53 -24.10 9.30
CA GLY A 426 14.40 -24.60 10.38
C GLY A 426 14.02 -26.01 10.86
N ASN A 427 12.74 -26.41 10.77
CA ASN A 427 12.23 -27.57 11.52
C ASN A 427 11.10 -28.39 10.83
N LEU A 428 10.56 -28.01 9.66
CA LEU A 428 9.49 -28.73 8.92
C LEU A 428 10.11 -29.67 7.85
N THR A 429 10.69 -30.79 8.29
CA THR A 429 11.55 -31.65 7.43
C THR A 429 10.96 -33.02 7.07
N ALA A 430 9.81 -33.39 7.63
CA ALA A 430 9.21 -34.71 7.42
C ALA A 430 8.07 -34.66 6.40
N ALA A 431 8.32 -35.18 5.20
CA ALA A 431 7.32 -35.28 4.12
C ALA A 431 6.55 -36.61 4.18
N SER A 432 5.21 -36.55 4.03
CA SER A 432 4.35 -37.72 3.89
C SER A 432 3.10 -37.35 3.08
N GLY A 433 2.89 -38.02 1.95
CA GLY A 433 1.83 -37.67 1.01
C GLY A 433 1.99 -36.23 0.51
N ASN A 434 0.94 -35.42 0.62
CA ASN A 434 0.96 -34.00 0.26
C ASN A 434 1.35 -33.07 1.41
N ILE A 435 1.96 -33.60 2.47
CA ILE A 435 2.13 -32.87 3.73
C ILE A 435 3.59 -32.79 4.15
N LEU A 436 4.04 -31.60 4.59
CA LEU A 436 5.25 -31.40 5.37
C LEU A 436 4.93 -31.19 6.85
N THR A 437 5.72 -31.79 7.73
CA THR A 437 5.58 -31.73 9.19
C THR A 437 6.90 -31.44 9.87
N ASN A 438 6.82 -30.97 11.12
CA ASN A 438 7.99 -30.90 11.99
C ASN A 438 8.30 -32.24 12.67
N GLY A 439 9.58 -32.41 13.05
CA GLY A 439 10.06 -33.52 13.85
C GLY A 439 9.51 -33.51 15.29
N THR A 440 9.79 -34.57 16.05
CA THR A 440 9.42 -34.67 17.46
C THR A 440 10.23 -33.68 18.32
N GLY A 441 9.58 -32.66 18.90
CA GLY A 441 10.18 -31.75 19.89
C GLY A 441 10.72 -30.41 19.40
N ALA A 442 10.13 -29.83 18.34
CA ALA A 442 10.58 -28.52 17.83
C ALA A 442 9.80 -27.36 18.47
N SER A 443 10.49 -26.56 19.27
CA SER A 443 10.07 -25.20 19.63
C SER A 443 10.26 -24.28 18.43
N TYR A 444 9.26 -23.46 18.12
CA TYR A 444 9.19 -22.62 16.91
C TYR A 444 9.30 -23.40 15.59
N ALA A 445 8.18 -23.62 14.92
CA ALA A 445 8.17 -24.07 13.53
C ALA A 445 7.82 -22.90 12.60
N TYR A 446 8.58 -22.76 11.52
CA TYR A 446 8.21 -21.91 10.40
C TYR A 446 8.63 -22.55 9.08
N GLY A 447 7.98 -22.16 7.99
CA GLY A 447 8.39 -22.52 6.65
C GLY A 447 8.09 -21.40 5.69
N ARG A 448 9.08 -21.04 4.87
CA ARG A 448 8.91 -20.09 3.77
C ARG A 448 8.71 -20.83 2.45
N LEU A 449 7.62 -20.56 1.74
CA LEU A 449 7.31 -21.21 0.47
C LEU A 449 8.36 -20.90 -0.60
N THR A 450 8.89 -21.93 -1.25
CA THR A 450 9.96 -21.76 -2.24
C THR A 450 9.42 -21.76 -3.67
N ALA A 451 10.24 -21.25 -4.60
CA ALA A 451 9.98 -21.38 -6.03
C ALA A 451 9.81 -22.84 -6.49
N ALA A 452 10.42 -23.80 -5.79
CA ALA A 452 10.31 -25.22 -6.12
C ALA A 452 8.88 -25.76 -5.91
N ALA A 453 8.17 -25.28 -4.88
CA ALA A 453 6.76 -25.61 -4.66
C ALA A 453 5.88 -25.11 -5.82
N ILE A 454 6.06 -23.84 -6.21
CA ILE A 454 5.31 -23.24 -7.31
C ILE A 454 5.58 -23.96 -8.63
N THR A 455 6.85 -24.27 -8.91
CA THR A 455 7.26 -25.01 -10.12
C THR A 455 6.65 -26.41 -10.17
N ALA A 456 6.47 -27.05 -9.02
CA ALA A 456 5.81 -28.35 -8.90
C ALA A 456 4.27 -28.29 -9.03
N GLY A 457 3.70 -27.12 -9.31
CA GLY A 457 2.27 -26.92 -9.54
C GLY A 457 1.45 -26.63 -8.28
N VAL A 458 2.09 -26.35 -7.14
CA VAL A 458 1.39 -25.92 -5.93
C VAL A 458 0.75 -24.56 -6.17
N ALA A 459 -0.58 -24.50 -6.10
CA ALA A 459 -1.38 -23.29 -6.20
C ALA A 459 -2.04 -22.90 -4.86
N TYR A 460 -2.23 -23.88 -3.96
CA TYR A 460 -2.79 -23.67 -2.64
C TYR A 460 -2.04 -24.45 -1.56
N VAL A 461 -2.00 -23.88 -0.36
CA VAL A 461 -1.53 -24.52 0.85
C VAL A 461 -2.64 -24.59 1.89
N VAL A 462 -2.61 -25.61 2.72
CA VAL A 462 -3.41 -25.70 3.94
C VAL A 462 -2.45 -25.76 5.12
N LEU A 463 -2.60 -24.84 6.06
CA LEU A 463 -1.82 -24.78 7.29
C LEU A 463 -2.59 -25.46 8.41
N GLY A 464 -1.94 -26.27 9.23
CA GLY A 464 -2.67 -26.93 10.30
C GLY A 464 -1.81 -27.49 11.42
N VAL A 465 -2.50 -28.18 12.33
CA VAL A 465 -1.99 -28.72 13.58
C VAL A 465 -2.44 -30.17 13.70
N ARG A 466 -1.53 -31.09 14.04
CA ARG A 466 -1.79 -32.53 14.18
C ARG A 466 -1.40 -33.07 15.54
N SER A 467 -2.11 -34.07 16.05
CA SER A 467 -1.77 -34.78 17.29
C SER A 467 -0.66 -35.83 17.09
N SER A 468 0.12 -36.11 18.14
CA SER A 468 1.18 -37.14 18.16
C SER A 468 1.01 -38.10 19.34
N ASN A 469 0.85 -39.40 19.06
CA ASN A 469 0.57 -40.42 20.09
C ASN A 469 1.84 -40.87 20.85
N GLY A 470 3.02 -40.77 20.23
CA GLY A 470 4.30 -41.22 20.82
C GLY A 470 4.83 -40.34 21.96
N GLN A 471 4.14 -39.26 22.30
CA GLN A 471 4.65 -38.21 23.19
C GLN A 471 3.67 -37.86 24.34
N LEU A 472 2.54 -38.57 24.45
CA LEU A 472 1.48 -38.27 25.41
C LEU A 472 1.89 -38.41 26.89
N ALA A 473 2.87 -39.26 27.20
CA ALA A 473 3.22 -39.55 28.60
C ALA A 473 3.99 -38.41 29.30
N ASN A 474 4.69 -37.56 28.54
CA ASN A 474 5.58 -36.51 29.08
C ASN A 474 5.46 -35.15 28.35
N ALA A 475 4.49 -34.99 27.44
CA ALA A 475 4.34 -33.73 26.70
C ALA A 475 3.89 -32.59 27.62
N LEU A 476 4.58 -31.46 27.53
CA LEU A 476 4.14 -30.25 28.21
C LEU A 476 2.86 -29.72 27.57
N SER A 477 2.07 -29.10 28.43
CA SER A 477 0.73 -28.65 28.14
C SER A 477 0.76 -27.22 27.56
N ARG A 478 0.64 -27.03 26.23
CA ARG A 478 0.98 -25.75 25.55
C ARG A 478 0.10 -25.43 24.34
N ASP A 479 -0.22 -24.14 24.14
CA ASP A 479 -1.01 -23.64 23.00
C ASP A 479 -0.15 -23.44 21.74
N ILE A 480 -0.73 -23.60 20.55
CA ILE A 480 -0.12 -23.26 19.25
C ILE A 480 -0.97 -22.23 18.49
N ASP A 481 -0.33 -21.19 17.94
CA ASP A 481 -0.93 -20.20 17.06
C ASP A 481 -0.31 -20.30 15.65
N VAL A 482 -1.13 -20.31 14.61
CA VAL A 482 -0.67 -20.31 13.20
C VAL A 482 -0.87 -18.95 12.56
N VAL A 483 0.23 -18.38 12.07
CA VAL A 483 0.28 -17.05 11.44
C VAL A 483 0.89 -17.16 10.06
N ARG A 484 0.19 -16.65 9.04
CA ARG A 484 0.76 -16.43 7.72
C ARG A 484 1.25 -14.99 7.63
N TYR A 485 2.50 -14.83 7.23
CA TYR A 485 3.06 -13.58 6.74
C TYR A 485 3.13 -13.70 5.23
N SER A 486 2.19 -13.07 4.54
CA SER A 486 2.20 -13.06 3.09
C SER A 486 3.26 -12.08 2.58
N LYS A 487 3.98 -12.43 1.50
CA LYS A 487 4.82 -11.46 0.77
C LYS A 487 3.98 -10.31 0.18
N THR A 488 2.67 -10.53 0.03
CA THR A 488 1.74 -9.58 -0.59
C THR A 488 0.88 -8.79 0.40
N THR A 489 1.12 -8.87 1.71
CA THR A 489 0.29 -8.17 2.71
C THR A 489 1.09 -7.59 3.88
N ILE A 490 0.76 -6.35 4.28
CA ILE A 490 1.07 -5.83 5.63
C ILE A 490 -0.12 -6.17 6.53
N ASN A 491 0.14 -6.92 7.61
CA ASN A 491 -0.86 -7.15 8.65
C ASN A 491 -1.25 -5.82 9.29
N ASN A 492 -2.52 -5.41 9.17
CA ASN A 492 -3.08 -4.44 10.10
C ASN A 492 -3.53 -5.21 11.36
N PRO A 493 -2.88 -5.05 12.52
CA PRO A 493 -3.17 -5.84 13.72
C PRO A 493 -4.55 -5.54 14.34
N LEU A 494 -5.31 -4.56 13.82
CA LEU A 494 -6.55 -4.08 14.43
C LEU A 494 -7.85 -4.63 13.82
N GLU A 495 -7.81 -5.41 12.73
CA GLU A 495 -9.03 -6.01 12.12
C GLU A 495 -9.05 -7.54 12.14
N ALA A 496 -8.57 -8.15 13.23
CA ALA A 496 -8.71 -9.58 13.49
C ALA A 496 -10.15 -9.97 13.85
N ARG A 497 -11.06 -10.00 12.88
CA ARG A 497 -12.33 -10.71 13.07
C ARG A 497 -12.18 -12.16 12.60
N TYR A 498 -12.18 -13.05 13.58
CA TYR A 498 -12.26 -14.51 13.49
C TYR A 498 -13.05 -15.00 12.26
N GLN A 499 -12.38 -15.33 11.17
CA GLN A 499 -12.95 -16.23 10.17
C GLN A 499 -12.52 -17.64 10.56
N SER A 500 -13.48 -18.46 10.98
CA SER A 500 -13.18 -19.87 11.30
C SER A 500 -13.14 -20.67 9.99
N PRO A 501 -12.22 -21.64 9.86
CA PRO A 501 -12.01 -22.39 8.61
C PRO A 501 -13.24 -23.23 8.20
N MET A 502 -13.40 -23.48 6.90
CA MET A 502 -14.44 -24.36 6.34
C MET A 502 -14.22 -25.82 6.81
N GLN A 503 -15.28 -26.41 7.35
CA GLN A 503 -15.22 -27.74 7.93
C GLN A 503 -15.51 -28.84 6.89
N MET A 504 -14.72 -29.90 6.86
CA MET A 504 -15.01 -31.11 6.06
C MET A 504 -15.84 -32.10 6.89
N VAL A 505 -16.94 -32.63 6.32
CA VAL A 505 -17.86 -33.55 7.00
C VAL A 505 -18.28 -34.72 6.10
N THR A 506 -18.47 -35.92 6.64
CA THR A 506 -18.86 -37.10 5.84
C THR A 506 -20.35 -37.17 5.52
N ALA A 507 -21.16 -36.42 6.26
CA ALA A 507 -22.61 -36.32 6.12
C ALA A 507 -23.10 -34.95 6.63
N ILE A 508 -24.39 -34.67 6.45
CA ILE A 508 -25.01 -33.46 6.98
C ILE A 508 -24.77 -33.37 8.51
N PRO A 509 -24.37 -32.21 9.05
CA PRO A 509 -24.06 -32.11 10.48
C PRO A 509 -25.27 -32.43 11.35
N THR A 510 -25.09 -33.36 12.29
CA THR A 510 -26.11 -33.74 13.29
C THR A 510 -25.83 -33.16 14.68
N GLN A 511 -24.71 -32.45 14.84
CA GLN A 511 -24.23 -31.85 16.09
C GLN A 511 -23.41 -30.57 15.78
N GLY A 512 -23.31 -29.65 16.73
CA GLY A 512 -22.56 -28.40 16.61
C GLY A 512 -23.45 -27.17 16.40
N PHE A 513 -22.90 -25.97 16.66
CA PHE A 513 -23.61 -24.70 16.50
C PHE A 513 -22.84 -23.68 15.67
N VAL A 514 -23.36 -23.29 14.51
CA VAL A 514 -22.75 -22.34 13.57
C VAL A 514 -23.71 -21.21 13.20
N PRO A 515 -23.22 -20.02 12.79
CA PRO A 515 -24.11 -18.94 12.34
C PRO A 515 -24.82 -19.29 11.02
N LEU A 516 -25.88 -18.54 10.72
CA LEU A 516 -26.60 -18.62 9.45
C LEU A 516 -25.64 -18.37 8.26
N GLY A 517 -25.75 -19.17 7.21
CA GLY A 517 -24.94 -19.06 6.00
C GLY A 517 -23.60 -19.82 6.06
N TRP A 518 -23.25 -20.42 7.20
CA TRP A 518 -22.04 -21.23 7.33
C TRP A 518 -22.07 -22.45 6.42
N THR A 519 -20.97 -22.74 5.73
CA THR A 519 -20.84 -23.89 4.82
C THR A 519 -19.83 -24.90 5.33
N CYS A 520 -20.13 -26.18 5.12
CA CYS A 520 -19.21 -27.28 5.28
C CYS A 520 -19.25 -28.18 4.04
N VAL A 521 -18.11 -28.79 3.71
CA VAL A 521 -17.93 -29.53 2.46
C VAL A 521 -17.99 -31.02 2.75
N ASN A 522 -18.70 -31.78 1.92
CA ASN A 522 -18.69 -33.23 2.07
C ASN A 522 -17.27 -33.76 1.80
N THR A 523 -16.78 -34.71 2.61
CA THR A 523 -15.48 -35.38 2.40
C THR A 523 -15.27 -35.99 1.01
N ASN A 524 -16.35 -36.25 0.26
CA ASN A 524 -16.27 -36.71 -1.13
C ASN A 524 -16.07 -35.58 -2.16
N GLY A 525 -16.17 -34.31 -1.75
CA GLY A 525 -16.01 -33.12 -2.59
C GLY A 525 -17.17 -32.82 -3.56
N LEU A 526 -18.29 -33.54 -3.49
CA LEU A 526 -19.37 -33.50 -4.49
C LEU A 526 -20.62 -32.71 -4.06
N SER A 527 -20.75 -32.34 -2.78
CA SER A 527 -21.86 -31.53 -2.26
C SER A 527 -21.41 -30.72 -1.06
N PHE A 528 -22.08 -29.60 -0.78
CA PHE A 528 -21.83 -28.80 0.42
C PHE A 528 -23.11 -28.64 1.24
N TYR A 529 -22.96 -28.63 2.56
CA TYR A 529 -24.05 -28.38 3.48
C TYR A 529 -23.97 -26.94 3.97
N ILE A 530 -25.08 -26.23 3.86
CA ILE A 530 -25.21 -24.84 4.30
C ILE A 530 -26.17 -24.74 5.48
N CYS A 531 -25.76 -24.00 6.51
CA CYS A 531 -26.63 -23.65 7.62
C CYS A 531 -27.65 -22.63 7.13
N ILE A 532 -28.93 -23.02 7.08
CA ILE A 532 -30.04 -22.18 6.61
C ILE A 532 -30.87 -21.61 7.76
N PHE A 533 -30.57 -21.99 9.00
CA PHE A 533 -31.17 -21.41 10.20
C PHE A 533 -30.22 -21.59 11.39
N SER A 534 -30.10 -20.55 12.22
CA SER A 534 -29.30 -20.55 13.44
C SER A 534 -30.02 -19.72 14.49
N LEU A 535 -30.20 -20.28 15.68
CA LEU A 535 -30.77 -19.57 16.83
C LEU A 535 -30.04 -19.98 18.11
N GLU A 536 -29.75 -18.99 18.95
CA GLU A 536 -29.24 -19.19 20.30
C GLU A 536 -30.27 -18.67 21.31
N THR A 537 -30.46 -19.43 22.38
CA THR A 537 -31.36 -19.10 23.48
C THR A 537 -30.87 -19.76 24.78
N THR A 538 -31.71 -19.75 25.81
CA THR A 538 -31.47 -20.40 27.09
C THR A 538 -32.69 -21.22 27.52
N LEU A 539 -32.48 -22.17 28.43
CA LEU A 539 -33.57 -22.82 29.16
C LEU A 539 -34.24 -21.80 30.09
N SER A 540 -35.56 -21.67 30.01
CA SER A 540 -36.34 -20.86 30.96
C SER A 540 -36.62 -21.59 32.26
N ALA A 541 -36.49 -22.92 32.27
CA ALA A 541 -36.62 -23.77 33.44
C ALA A 541 -35.60 -24.93 33.35
N GLY A 542 -35.07 -25.37 34.49
CA GLY A 542 -34.16 -26.50 34.53
C GLY A 542 -34.83 -27.81 34.10
N ALA A 543 -34.05 -28.73 33.54
CA ALA A 543 -34.51 -30.02 33.07
C ALA A 543 -33.62 -31.14 33.65
N LEU A 544 -34.24 -32.21 34.14
CA LEU A 544 -33.53 -33.34 34.74
C LEU A 544 -32.99 -34.29 33.66
N SER A 545 -32.02 -35.12 34.04
CA SER A 545 -31.60 -36.27 33.22
C SER A 545 -32.81 -37.12 32.80
N GLY A 546 -32.85 -37.53 31.53
CA GLY A 546 -33.94 -38.26 30.90
C GLY A 546 -35.11 -37.39 30.42
N ALA A 547 -35.16 -36.09 30.73
CA ALA A 547 -36.25 -35.22 30.30
C ALA A 547 -36.30 -35.11 28.76
N THR A 548 -37.49 -35.32 28.19
CA THR A 548 -37.77 -35.15 26.76
C THR A 548 -38.52 -33.86 26.44
N SER A 549 -39.03 -33.16 27.46
CA SER A 549 -39.69 -31.86 27.29
C SER A 549 -38.86 -30.78 27.97
N ILE A 550 -38.55 -29.72 27.24
CA ILE A 550 -37.80 -28.57 27.73
C ILE A 550 -38.55 -27.27 27.41
N THR A 551 -38.29 -26.22 28.19
CA THR A 551 -38.83 -24.89 27.94
C THR A 551 -37.68 -23.91 27.68
N VAL A 552 -37.71 -23.24 26.54
CA VAL A 552 -36.68 -22.28 26.10
C VAL A 552 -37.22 -20.85 26.12
N ALA A 553 -36.32 -19.88 26.32
CA ALA A 553 -36.68 -18.47 26.36
C ALA A 553 -37.16 -17.93 25.00
N ASN A 554 -36.64 -18.49 23.90
CA ASN A 554 -37.07 -18.17 22.55
C ASN A 554 -36.89 -19.39 21.63
N GLY A 555 -37.98 -19.88 21.04
CA GLY A 555 -37.94 -20.91 19.99
C GLY A 555 -38.49 -20.45 18.64
N THR A 556 -38.70 -19.13 18.46
CA THR A 556 -39.28 -18.56 17.24
C THR A 556 -38.42 -18.90 16.02
N GLY A 557 -39.04 -19.45 14.96
CA GLY A 557 -38.36 -19.81 13.71
C GLY A 557 -37.70 -21.20 13.68
N THR A 558 -37.62 -21.88 14.82
CA THR A 558 -37.24 -23.31 14.87
C THR A 558 -38.32 -24.17 14.21
N ALA A 559 -37.97 -25.36 13.74
CA ALA A 559 -38.88 -26.34 13.14
C ALA A 559 -38.58 -27.76 13.63
N ASN A 560 -39.56 -28.65 13.51
CA ASN A 560 -39.35 -30.07 13.82
C ASN A 560 -38.26 -30.64 12.90
N GLY A 561 -37.32 -31.39 13.47
CA GLY A 561 -36.14 -31.90 12.78
C GLY A 561 -34.89 -31.02 12.89
N ASP A 562 -34.98 -29.78 13.42
CA ASP A 562 -33.80 -28.96 13.67
C ASP A 562 -32.88 -29.62 14.69
N VAL A 563 -31.56 -29.51 14.45
CA VAL A 563 -30.53 -29.96 15.38
C VAL A 563 -30.54 -29.01 16.58
N ILE A 564 -30.59 -29.58 17.78
CA ILE A 564 -30.59 -28.85 19.04
C ILE A 564 -29.45 -29.33 19.95
N GLY A 565 -28.72 -28.36 20.52
CA GLY A 565 -27.68 -28.58 21.51
C GLY A 565 -28.02 -27.91 22.84
N ILE A 566 -27.91 -28.65 23.96
CA ILE A 566 -28.27 -28.16 25.29
C ILE A 566 -27.09 -28.37 26.24
N ASN A 567 -26.63 -27.31 26.88
CA ASN A 567 -25.56 -27.41 27.88
C ASN A 567 -26.09 -28.04 29.17
N LEU A 568 -25.36 -29.06 29.64
CA LEU A 568 -25.63 -29.79 30.85
C LEU A 568 -24.75 -29.29 32.01
N ASP A 569 -25.17 -29.55 33.24
CA ASP A 569 -24.49 -29.06 34.45
C ASP A 569 -23.08 -29.66 34.63
N ASN A 570 -22.84 -30.83 34.04
CA ASN A 570 -21.53 -31.49 34.02
C ASN A 570 -20.57 -30.94 32.94
N ARG A 571 -20.94 -29.84 32.27
CA ARG A 571 -20.18 -29.23 31.16
C ARG A 571 -20.11 -30.10 29.90
N ASP A 572 -21.07 -31.01 29.71
CA ASP A 572 -21.36 -31.66 28.43
C ASP A 572 -22.43 -30.90 27.65
N THR A 573 -22.52 -31.18 26.34
CA THR A 573 -23.62 -30.73 25.50
C THR A 573 -24.40 -31.93 25.00
N HIS A 574 -25.69 -31.98 25.32
CA HIS A 574 -26.62 -32.97 24.78
C HIS A 574 -27.06 -32.54 23.38
N TRP A 575 -26.79 -33.38 22.38
CA TRP A 575 -27.19 -33.15 21.00
C TRP A 575 -28.30 -34.11 20.57
N THR A 576 -29.37 -33.57 20.01
CA THR A 576 -30.53 -34.31 19.49
C THR A 576 -31.22 -33.45 18.42
N THR A 577 -32.42 -33.86 17.97
CA THR A 577 -33.32 -33.05 17.14
C THR A 577 -34.60 -32.67 17.89
N ILE A 578 -35.32 -31.69 17.36
CA ILE A 578 -36.69 -31.37 17.78
C ILE A 578 -37.65 -32.42 17.24
N ALA A 579 -38.34 -33.13 18.13
CA ALA A 579 -39.41 -34.07 17.77
C ALA A 579 -40.74 -33.34 17.48
N SER A 580 -41.11 -32.39 18.33
CA SER A 580 -42.31 -31.57 18.20
C SER A 580 -42.19 -30.24 18.95
N GLY A 581 -43.04 -29.26 18.62
CA GLY A 581 -43.06 -27.95 19.27
C GLY A 581 -42.13 -26.90 18.64
N GLY A 582 -41.58 -27.16 17.44
CA GLY A 582 -40.82 -26.16 16.68
C GLY A 582 -41.60 -24.87 16.47
N GLY A 583 -40.92 -23.72 16.62
CA GLY A 583 -41.51 -22.38 16.53
C GLY A 583 -42.10 -21.87 17.84
N THR A 584 -42.10 -22.70 18.90
CA THR A 584 -42.69 -22.36 20.22
C THR A 584 -41.63 -22.40 21.32
N THR A 585 -41.98 -21.96 22.54
CA THR A 585 -41.09 -22.01 23.71
C THR A 585 -41.09 -23.37 24.42
N SER A 586 -41.99 -24.29 24.07
CA SER A 586 -42.07 -25.64 24.65
C SER A 586 -41.69 -26.68 23.61
N ILE A 587 -40.52 -27.28 23.77
CA ILE A 587 -39.89 -28.15 22.77
C ILE A 587 -39.79 -29.58 23.29
N THR A 588 -40.23 -30.53 22.47
CA THR A 588 -40.04 -31.95 22.72
C THR A 588 -38.81 -32.45 21.96
N LEU A 589 -37.90 -33.09 22.67
CA LEU A 589 -36.64 -33.65 22.17
C LEU A 589 -36.86 -35.06 21.64
N THR A 590 -36.18 -35.41 20.55
CA THR A 590 -36.17 -36.78 20.02
C THR A 590 -35.49 -37.78 20.96
N ALA A 591 -34.46 -37.35 21.70
CA ALA A 591 -33.80 -38.13 22.74
C ALA A 591 -33.77 -37.36 24.07
N GLY A 592 -34.13 -38.02 25.17
CA GLY A 592 -34.10 -37.43 26.50
C GLY A 592 -32.69 -37.03 26.93
N LEU A 593 -32.58 -35.99 27.77
CA LEU A 593 -31.29 -35.43 28.19
C LEU A 593 -30.36 -36.48 28.82
N ALA A 594 -29.09 -36.51 28.44
CA ALA A 594 -28.09 -37.42 29.01
C ALA A 594 -27.63 -37.03 30.44
N GLY A 595 -28.03 -35.86 30.93
CA GLY A 595 -27.75 -35.34 32.26
C GLY A 595 -28.64 -34.15 32.58
N SER A 596 -28.62 -33.66 33.82
CA SER A 596 -29.41 -32.48 34.20
C SER A 596 -28.84 -31.19 33.60
N ALA A 597 -29.70 -30.22 33.35
CA ALA A 597 -29.38 -28.88 32.89
C ALA A 597 -30.13 -27.83 33.72
N ALA A 598 -29.42 -26.88 34.30
CA ALA A 598 -29.99 -25.80 35.09
C ALA A 598 -30.81 -24.80 34.25
N SER A 599 -31.64 -24.00 34.92
CA SER A 599 -32.27 -22.83 34.29
C SER A 599 -31.18 -21.84 33.86
N GLY A 600 -31.36 -21.19 32.71
CA GLY A 600 -30.36 -20.33 32.10
C GLY A 600 -29.29 -21.08 31.31
N SER A 601 -29.26 -22.42 31.33
CA SER A 601 -28.36 -23.19 30.48
C SER A 601 -28.57 -22.88 29.01
N ARG A 602 -27.47 -22.70 28.29
CA ARG A 602 -27.46 -22.35 26.88
C ARG A 602 -28.09 -23.45 26.03
N VAL A 603 -28.94 -23.04 25.09
CA VAL A 603 -29.57 -23.89 24.08
C VAL A 603 -29.34 -23.29 22.70
N VAL A 604 -28.97 -24.12 21.74
CA VAL A 604 -28.62 -23.71 20.39
C VAL A 604 -29.34 -24.57 19.35
N PHE A 605 -29.68 -23.97 18.21
CA PHE A 605 -30.39 -24.62 17.12
C PHE A 605 -29.69 -24.38 15.79
N ASN A 606 -29.63 -25.40 14.95
CA ASN A 606 -29.30 -25.25 13.54
C ASN A 606 -30.18 -26.09 12.62
N ARG A 607 -30.40 -25.56 11.42
CA ARG A 607 -30.97 -26.29 10.28
C ARG A 607 -29.99 -26.26 9.13
N TRP A 608 -29.77 -27.41 8.53
CA TRP A 608 -28.85 -27.60 7.43
C TRP A 608 -29.60 -27.98 6.15
N ALA A 609 -29.14 -27.46 5.02
CA ALA A 609 -29.59 -27.89 3.70
C ALA A 609 -28.43 -28.48 2.92
N THR A 610 -28.71 -29.48 2.10
CA THR A 610 -27.75 -29.97 1.09
C THR A 610 -27.90 -29.11 -0.16
N LYS A 611 -26.78 -28.70 -0.76
CA LYS A 611 -26.73 -27.95 -2.01
C LYS A 611 -25.80 -28.60 -3.01
#